data_AF-G2Q226-F1
#
_entry.id   AF-G2Q226-F1
#
_cell.length_a   1.000
_cell.length_b   1.000
_cell.length_c   1.000
_cell.angle_alpha   90.00
_cell.angle_beta   90.00
_cell.angle_gamma   90.00
#
_symmetry.space_group_name_H-M   'P 1'
#
loop_
_entity.id
_entity.type
_entity.pdbx_description
1 polymer ?
#
loop_
_entity_poly.entity_id
_entity_poly.type
_entity_poly.pdbx_seq_one_letter_code
_entity_poly.pdbx_strand_id
1 'polypeptide(L)'
;MSFPAPSAEPRREYPTVSGHRPVVGVSTKMYFSHARTTAFVSSVLALLREAPGAAALLRDRVDAFVAPDFVSIPATRAAVIVEAEAGAGAGAGAGARLVVGAQDCAAADEGPYTGEVSPAVLRELGCGLAEVGHAERRRLFGESDDLVRRKAAAAARNGLVPLVCVGEEVVSPGVRAAAEEVLGQVKAVLDGLDGEADVILAYEPVWAIGAPEPASAEHVRGVARLVRESEAVRGRPGRTRIVYGGAAGPGLWGRLGGEVDGLFLGRFAHQPEQFVKMLYEVAGMDFEAE
;
A
#
# COMPACT_ATOMS: atom_id res chain seq x y z
N MET A 1 -10.72 36.70 3.64
CA MET A 1 -9.26 36.88 3.81
C MET A 1 -8.59 35.89 2.87
N SER A 2 -7.84 36.37 1.87
CA SER A 2 -7.09 35.48 0.97
C SER A 2 -5.76 35.19 1.64
N PHE A 3 -5.54 33.94 2.06
CA PHE A 3 -4.19 33.51 2.37
C PHE A 3 -3.39 33.50 1.06
N PRO A 4 -2.13 33.96 1.05
CA PRO A 4 -1.28 33.80 -0.10
C PRO A 4 -1.15 32.29 -0.41
N ALA A 5 -1.28 31.92 -1.68
CA ALA A 5 -0.99 30.55 -2.09
C ALA A 5 0.43 30.21 -1.61
N PRO A 6 0.65 29.05 -0.97
CA PRO A 6 1.99 28.64 -0.59
C PRO A 6 2.87 28.72 -1.84
N SER A 7 4.05 29.34 -1.71
CA SER A 7 5.05 29.34 -2.77
C SER A 7 5.23 27.89 -3.24
N ALA A 8 5.24 27.66 -4.56
CA ALA A 8 5.52 26.34 -5.11
C ALA A 8 6.91 25.91 -4.63
N GLU A 9 6.96 25.18 -3.51
CA GLU A 9 8.17 24.49 -3.10
C GLU A 9 8.57 23.58 -4.26
N PRO A 10 9.88 23.44 -4.56
CA PRO A 10 10.31 22.45 -5.55
C PRO A 10 9.66 21.12 -5.17
N ARG A 11 9.01 20.45 -6.14
CA ARG A 11 8.35 19.15 -5.92
C ARG A 11 9.30 18.27 -5.12
N ARG A 12 9.06 18.14 -3.81
CA ARG A 12 9.83 17.22 -2.98
C ARG A 12 9.65 15.85 -3.64
N GLU A 13 10.75 15.21 -4.00
CA GLU A 13 10.71 13.80 -4.39
C GLU A 13 10.37 13.01 -3.13
N TYR A 14 9.08 12.80 -2.92
CA TYR A 14 8.63 11.91 -1.86
C TYR A 14 8.91 10.49 -2.30
N PRO A 15 9.40 9.62 -1.41
CA PRO A 15 9.65 8.23 -1.75
C PRO A 15 8.34 7.61 -2.23
N THR A 16 8.29 7.25 -3.50
CA THR A 16 7.26 6.38 -4.05
C THR A 16 7.80 4.96 -4.02
N VAL A 17 6.93 3.99 -3.82
CA VAL A 17 7.27 2.58 -4.03
C VAL A 17 7.83 2.42 -5.46
N SER A 18 9.10 2.05 -5.60
CA SER A 18 9.80 1.88 -6.89
C SER A 18 9.15 0.79 -7.76
N GLY A 19 9.12 0.90 -9.09
CA GLY A 19 8.29 -0.01 -9.88
C GLY A 19 8.84 -1.40 -10.21
N HIS A 20 10.02 -1.79 -9.71
CA HIS A 20 10.66 -3.08 -10.06
C HIS A 20 10.78 -4.05 -8.90
N ARG A 21 10.49 -3.61 -7.67
CA ARG A 21 10.69 -4.39 -6.46
C ARG A 21 9.35 -4.84 -5.88
N PRO A 22 9.31 -6.01 -5.21
CA PRO A 22 8.16 -6.38 -4.42
C PRO A 22 7.79 -5.32 -3.40
N VAL A 23 6.50 -5.15 -3.15
CA VAL A 23 5.96 -4.20 -2.18
C VAL A 23 5.48 -4.93 -0.93
N VAL A 24 5.83 -4.42 0.24
CA VAL A 24 5.31 -4.93 1.51
C VAL A 24 4.75 -3.77 2.31
N GLY A 25 3.45 -3.82 2.56
CA GLY A 25 2.71 -2.78 3.25
C GLY A 25 2.08 -3.26 4.54
N VAL A 26 1.85 -2.36 5.47
CA VAL A 26 0.98 -2.60 6.62
C VAL A 26 0.02 -1.43 6.82
N SER A 27 -1.27 -1.73 6.99
CA SER A 27 -2.27 -0.76 7.44
C SER A 27 -2.54 -0.97 8.93
N THR A 28 -2.45 0.09 9.73
CA THR A 28 -2.81 0.02 11.16
C THR A 28 -4.32 -0.11 11.36
N LYS A 29 -5.10 0.19 10.31
CA LYS A 29 -6.56 0.39 10.35
C LYS A 29 -6.91 1.31 11.53
N MET A 30 -8.07 1.08 12.14
CA MET A 30 -8.50 1.75 13.36
C MET A 30 -8.26 0.90 14.63
N TYR A 31 -7.23 0.04 14.64
CA TYR A 31 -6.87 -0.75 15.83
C TYR A 31 -5.94 0.01 16.79
N PHE A 32 -5.27 1.06 16.30
CA PHE A 32 -4.20 1.74 17.00
C PHE A 32 -4.67 3.11 17.48
N SER A 33 -4.33 3.46 18.72
CA SER A 33 -4.34 4.85 19.16
C SER A 33 -3.11 5.56 18.60
N HIS A 34 -3.12 6.89 18.59
CA HIS A 34 -1.95 7.69 18.20
C HIS A 34 -0.66 7.25 18.91
N ALA A 35 -0.71 7.05 20.23
CA ALA A 35 0.45 6.58 21.01
C ALA A 35 0.92 5.19 20.57
N ARG A 36 0.00 4.27 20.26
CA ARG A 36 0.34 2.94 19.75
C ARG A 36 0.92 3.00 18.34
N THR A 37 0.39 3.85 17.45
CA THR A 37 0.94 4.09 16.12
C THR A 37 2.38 4.60 16.21
N THR A 38 2.65 5.61 17.04
CA THR A 38 4.00 6.14 17.24
C THR A 38 4.96 5.12 17.84
N ALA A 39 4.49 4.30 18.80
CA ALA A 39 5.29 3.21 19.37
C ALA A 39 5.62 2.14 18.32
N PHE A 40 4.63 1.70 17.55
CA PHE A 40 4.80 0.71 16.47
C PHE A 40 5.82 1.20 15.44
N VAL A 41 5.67 2.43 14.94
CA VAL A 41 6.58 3.00 13.94
C VAL A 41 7.99 3.11 14.50
N SER A 42 8.15 3.61 15.74
CA SER A 42 9.46 3.70 16.40
C SER A 42 10.12 2.32 16.54
N SER A 43 9.36 1.29 16.92
CA SER A 43 9.88 -0.08 17.03
C SER A 43 10.28 -0.65 15.67
N VAL A 44 9.48 -0.47 14.62
CA VAL A 44 9.83 -0.90 13.25
C VAL A 44 11.12 -0.23 12.78
N LEU A 45 11.26 1.09 12.99
CA LEU A 45 12.46 1.83 12.60
C LEU A 45 13.69 1.37 13.40
N ALA A 46 13.56 1.13 14.70
CA ALA A 46 14.64 0.60 15.52
C ALA A 46 15.10 -0.79 15.06
N LEU A 47 14.16 -1.71 14.80
CA LEU A 47 14.46 -3.04 14.26
C LEU A 47 15.16 -2.95 12.91
N LEU A 48 14.69 -2.08 12.01
CA LEU A 48 15.33 -1.87 10.70
C LEU A 48 16.72 -1.25 10.83
N ARG A 49 17.00 -0.45 11.86
CA ARG A 49 18.34 0.11 12.10
C ARG A 49 19.32 -0.95 12.57
N GLU A 50 18.86 -1.86 13.40
CA GLU A 50 19.67 -2.90 14.04
C GLU A 50 19.83 -4.14 13.15
N ALA A 51 18.87 -4.40 12.26
CA ALA A 51 18.85 -5.62 11.46
C ALA A 51 19.91 -5.62 10.34
N PRO A 52 20.56 -6.77 10.09
CA PRO A 52 21.68 -6.89 9.16
C PRO A 52 21.24 -6.58 7.73
N GLY A 53 21.89 -5.61 7.08
CA GLY A 53 21.63 -5.27 5.68
C GLY A 53 20.28 -4.61 5.39
N ALA A 54 19.50 -4.21 6.40
CA ALA A 54 18.19 -3.59 6.23
C ALA A 54 18.19 -2.34 5.34
N ALA A 55 19.24 -1.51 5.42
CA ALA A 55 19.37 -0.35 4.55
C ALA A 55 19.53 -0.74 3.06
N ALA A 56 20.22 -1.83 2.76
CA ALA A 56 20.33 -2.36 1.40
C ALA A 56 19.03 -3.08 0.99
N LEU A 57 18.37 -3.78 1.92
CA LEU A 57 17.06 -4.37 1.69
C LEU A 57 16.05 -3.32 1.19
N LEU A 58 15.90 -2.23 1.95
CA LEU A 58 14.95 -1.17 1.62
C LEU A 58 15.36 -0.35 0.39
N ARG A 59 16.65 -0.32 0.04
CA ARG A 59 17.16 0.38 -1.14
C ARG A 59 17.07 -0.42 -2.43
N ASP A 60 17.34 -1.72 -2.35
CA ASP A 60 17.65 -2.53 -3.52
C ASP A 60 16.66 -3.70 -3.72
N ARG A 61 15.93 -4.10 -2.68
CA ARG A 61 15.17 -5.38 -2.71
C ARG A 61 13.67 -5.24 -2.52
N VAL A 62 13.21 -4.38 -1.61
CA VAL A 62 11.79 -4.28 -1.25
C VAL A 62 11.38 -2.81 -1.10
N ASP A 63 10.18 -2.50 -1.59
CA ASP A 63 9.48 -1.27 -1.26
C ASP A 63 8.58 -1.49 -0.04
N ALA A 64 8.84 -0.77 1.05
CA ALA A 64 8.07 -0.90 2.29
C ALA A 64 7.16 0.31 2.51
N PHE A 65 5.94 0.09 3.04
CA PHE A 65 5.09 1.19 3.49
C PHE A 65 4.31 0.91 4.78
N VAL A 66 3.94 1.97 5.49
CA VAL A 66 3.00 1.97 6.62
C VAL A 66 1.87 2.97 6.36
N ALA A 67 0.63 2.53 6.52
CA ALA A 67 -0.56 3.38 6.42
C ALA A 67 -1.19 3.56 7.82
N PRO A 68 -0.78 4.60 8.58
CA PRO A 68 -1.38 4.92 9.86
C PRO A 68 -2.77 5.58 9.72
N ASP A 69 -3.47 5.76 10.83
CA ASP A 69 -4.63 6.65 10.89
C ASP A 69 -4.26 8.09 10.54
N PHE A 70 -5.21 8.88 10.04
CA PHE A 70 -4.97 10.23 9.51
C PHE A 70 -4.28 11.16 10.50
N VAL A 71 -4.66 11.11 11.78
CA VAL A 71 -4.11 12.01 12.81
C VAL A 71 -2.67 11.63 13.20
N SER A 72 -2.23 10.42 12.88
CA SER A 72 -0.89 9.93 13.15
C SER A 72 0.07 10.02 11.96
N ILE A 73 -0.41 10.44 10.78
CA ILE A 73 0.43 10.65 9.59
C ILE A 73 1.60 11.62 9.87
N PRO A 74 1.39 12.83 10.46
CA PRO A 74 2.50 13.78 10.67
C PRO A 74 3.61 13.22 11.57
N ALA A 75 3.24 12.56 12.67
CA ALA A 75 4.20 11.94 13.59
C ALA A 75 4.95 10.77 12.94
N THR A 76 4.23 9.93 12.19
CA THR A 76 4.82 8.82 11.43
C THR A 76 5.83 9.34 10.41
N ARG A 77 5.47 10.39 9.66
CA ARG A 77 6.35 11.02 8.68
C ARG A 77 7.60 11.61 9.33
N ALA A 78 7.44 12.33 10.45
CA ALA A 78 8.56 12.91 11.18
C ALA A 78 9.56 11.83 11.63
N ALA A 79 9.08 10.73 12.22
CA ALA A 79 9.92 9.62 12.63
C ALA A 79 10.72 9.01 11.45
N VAL A 80 10.05 8.79 10.31
CA VAL A 80 10.70 8.28 9.09
C VAL A 80 11.75 9.25 8.54
N ILE A 81 11.54 10.56 8.63
CA ILE A 81 12.55 11.56 8.21
C ILE A 81 13.78 11.45 9.10
N VAL A 82 13.59 11.50 10.42
CA VAL A 82 14.67 11.46 11.40
C VAL A 82 15.53 10.21 11.23
N GLU A 83 14.91 9.04 11.09
CA GLU A 83 15.64 7.79 10.90
C GLU A 83 16.47 7.81 9.60
N ALA A 84 15.89 8.33 8.53
CA ALA A 84 16.57 8.37 7.24
C ALA A 84 17.70 9.42 7.19
N GLU A 85 17.60 10.50 7.95
CA GLU A 85 18.69 11.48 8.12
C GLU A 85 19.82 10.91 8.99
N ALA A 86 19.50 10.18 10.06
CA ALA A 86 20.47 9.48 10.88
C ALA A 86 21.28 8.44 10.07
N GLY A 87 20.63 7.72 9.16
CA GLY A 87 21.29 6.75 8.27
C GLY A 87 22.14 7.39 7.15
N ALA A 88 21.82 8.62 6.71
CA ALA A 88 22.54 9.31 5.63
C ALA A 88 23.95 9.76 6.02
N GLY A 89 24.22 9.96 7.33
CA GLY A 89 25.55 10.28 7.85
C GLY A 89 26.61 9.18 7.64
N ALA A 90 26.19 7.97 7.25
CA ALA A 90 27.05 6.81 7.00
C ALA A 90 27.38 6.57 5.52
N GLY A 91 27.15 7.54 4.63
CA GLY A 91 27.47 7.42 3.19
C GLY A 91 26.46 6.63 2.37
N ALA A 92 25.31 6.26 2.94
CA ALA A 92 24.18 5.71 2.21
C ALA A 92 23.43 6.86 1.51
N GLY A 93 23.54 6.93 0.18
CA GLY A 93 22.75 7.86 -0.64
C GLY A 93 21.23 7.70 -0.41
N ALA A 94 20.44 8.64 -0.92
CA ALA A 94 18.99 8.79 -0.72
C ALA A 94 18.09 7.64 -1.27
N GLY A 95 18.57 6.40 -1.23
CA GLY A 95 17.94 5.21 -1.77
C GLY A 95 17.01 4.54 -0.76
N ALA A 96 15.71 4.72 -1.02
CA ALA A 96 14.50 4.12 -0.49
C ALA A 96 14.33 3.92 1.04
N ARG A 97 13.15 4.37 1.49
CA ARG A 97 12.75 4.58 2.88
C ARG A 97 11.38 3.93 3.08
N LEU A 98 11.01 3.65 4.33
CA LEU A 98 9.65 3.29 4.68
C LEU A 98 8.69 4.40 4.20
N VAL A 99 7.82 4.09 3.24
CA VAL A 99 6.84 5.04 2.69
C VAL A 99 5.69 5.22 3.67
N VAL A 100 5.21 6.45 3.85
CA VAL A 100 3.98 6.71 4.59
C VAL A 100 2.81 6.71 3.61
N GLY A 101 1.79 5.92 3.88
CA GLY A 101 0.54 5.86 3.15
C GLY A 101 -0.63 6.45 3.93
N ALA A 102 -1.76 6.65 3.26
CA ALA A 102 -3.03 6.97 3.89
C ALA A 102 -4.02 5.82 3.73
N GLN A 103 -4.94 5.64 4.68
CA GLN A 103 -5.94 4.57 4.68
C GLN A 103 -7.20 4.87 3.85
N ASP A 104 -7.39 6.13 3.46
CA ASP A 104 -8.45 6.59 2.55
C ASP A 104 -8.09 8.00 2.03
N CYS A 105 -8.82 8.49 1.03
CA CYS A 105 -8.82 9.91 0.66
C CYS A 105 -10.15 10.33 0.04
N ALA A 106 -10.42 11.64 0.02
CA ALA A 106 -11.56 12.21 -0.66
C ALA A 106 -11.41 12.10 -2.20
N ALA A 107 -12.55 12.10 -2.90
CA ALA A 107 -12.55 12.20 -4.37
C ALA A 107 -12.27 13.62 -4.88
N ALA A 108 -12.35 14.62 -4.01
CA ALA A 108 -12.12 16.04 -4.31
C ALA A 108 -10.85 16.54 -3.62
N ASP A 109 -10.16 17.49 -4.26
CA ASP A 109 -8.91 18.05 -3.73
C ASP A 109 -9.18 19.14 -2.67
N GLU A 110 -10.32 19.81 -2.78
CA GLU A 110 -10.83 20.79 -1.82
C GLU A 110 -12.36 20.93 -1.96
N GLY A 111 -13.01 21.51 -0.96
CA GLY A 111 -14.44 21.82 -1.02
C GLY A 111 -15.17 21.65 0.31
N PRO A 112 -16.51 21.77 0.32
CA PRO A 112 -17.33 21.71 1.53
C PRO A 112 -17.56 20.26 1.99
N TYR A 113 -16.47 19.51 2.23
CA TYR A 113 -16.46 18.10 2.62
C TYR A 113 -16.00 17.93 4.06
N THR A 114 -16.77 18.47 5.01
CA THR A 114 -16.43 18.42 6.44
C THR A 114 -16.17 16.98 6.92
N GLY A 115 -14.98 16.74 7.46
CA GLY A 115 -14.55 15.43 7.98
C GLY A 115 -13.77 14.57 6.98
N GLU A 116 -13.78 14.93 5.69
CA GLU A 116 -12.99 14.24 4.67
C GLU A 116 -11.54 14.72 4.65
N VAL A 117 -10.64 13.90 4.09
CA VAL A 117 -9.22 14.21 3.97
C VAL A 117 -8.82 14.31 2.50
N SER A 118 -8.31 15.48 2.11
CA SER A 118 -7.90 15.76 0.74
C SER A 118 -6.64 14.98 0.33
N PRO A 119 -6.60 14.38 -0.88
CA PRO A 119 -5.37 13.79 -1.42
C PRO A 119 -4.27 14.82 -1.65
N ALA A 120 -4.59 16.08 -1.92
CA ALA A 120 -3.59 17.16 -2.01
C ALA A 120 -2.91 17.40 -0.66
N VAL A 121 -3.69 17.41 0.42
CA VAL A 121 -3.17 17.57 1.80
C VAL A 121 -2.37 16.33 2.22
N LEU A 122 -2.80 15.12 1.87
CA LEU A 122 -2.02 13.91 2.11
C LEU A 122 -0.65 13.96 1.42
N ARG A 123 -0.62 14.49 0.18
CA ARG A 123 0.64 14.71 -0.53
C ARG A 123 1.54 15.72 0.18
N GLU A 124 0.96 16.84 0.64
CA GLU A 124 1.68 17.87 1.40
C GLU A 124 2.33 17.28 2.67
N LEU A 125 1.59 16.45 3.42
CA LEU A 125 2.08 15.70 4.59
C LEU A 125 3.13 14.64 4.25
N GLY A 126 3.35 14.38 2.97
CA GLY A 126 4.37 13.50 2.45
C GLY A 126 4.01 12.03 2.39
N CYS A 127 2.72 11.74 2.24
CA CYS A 127 2.30 10.42 1.80
C CYS A 127 2.78 10.14 0.38
N GLY A 128 3.16 8.88 0.13
CA GLY A 128 3.51 8.38 -1.20
C GLY A 128 2.36 7.63 -1.88
N LEU A 129 1.38 7.18 -1.10
CA LEU A 129 0.23 6.40 -1.58
C LEU A 129 -1.03 6.65 -0.75
N ALA A 130 -2.18 6.34 -1.32
CA ALA A 130 -3.46 6.34 -0.63
C ALA A 130 -4.24 5.06 -0.96
N GLU A 131 -4.62 4.33 0.08
CA GLU A 131 -5.55 3.21 0.01
C GLU A 131 -6.94 3.70 -0.37
N VAL A 132 -7.63 2.97 -1.25
CA VAL A 132 -9.02 3.27 -1.67
C VAL A 132 -9.78 1.97 -1.92
N GLY A 133 -11.07 1.96 -1.61
CA GLY A 133 -11.93 0.81 -1.89
C GLY A 133 -11.67 -0.42 -1.03
N HIS A 134 -11.02 -0.27 0.12
CA HIS A 134 -10.84 -1.37 1.08
C HIS A 134 -12.20 -2.01 1.44
N ALA A 135 -12.24 -3.33 1.63
CA ALA A 135 -13.48 -4.07 1.84
C ALA A 135 -14.33 -3.54 3.03
N GLU A 136 -13.68 -3.06 4.09
CA GLU A 136 -14.34 -2.39 5.21
C GLU A 136 -15.03 -1.08 4.79
N ARG A 137 -14.42 -0.30 3.88
CA ARG A 137 -15.01 0.94 3.37
C ARG A 137 -16.22 0.67 2.49
N ARG A 138 -16.11 -0.31 1.59
CA ARG A 138 -17.23 -0.76 0.76
C ARG A 138 -18.40 -1.24 1.61
N ARG A 139 -18.14 -2.11 2.59
CA ARG A 139 -19.17 -2.71 3.45
C ARG A 139 -19.79 -1.73 4.45
N LEU A 140 -18.97 -0.92 5.13
CA LEU A 140 -19.43 -0.09 6.26
C LEU A 140 -19.84 1.32 5.83
N PHE A 141 -19.25 1.85 4.75
CA PHE A 141 -19.46 3.22 4.28
C PHE A 141 -20.08 3.28 2.87
N GLY A 142 -20.39 2.13 2.26
CA GLY A 142 -21.11 2.05 0.99
C GLY A 142 -20.32 2.57 -0.20
N GLU A 143 -18.98 2.43 -0.19
CA GLU A 143 -18.18 2.87 -1.34
C GLU A 143 -18.43 2.00 -2.57
N SER A 144 -18.97 2.64 -3.62
CA SER A 144 -19.17 2.01 -4.93
C SER A 144 -17.91 2.05 -5.77
N ASP A 145 -17.86 1.21 -6.81
CA ASP A 145 -16.74 1.23 -7.78
C ASP A 145 -16.56 2.60 -8.45
N ASP A 146 -17.65 3.34 -8.69
CA ASP A 146 -17.55 4.71 -9.21
C ASP A 146 -16.86 5.66 -8.21
N LEU A 147 -17.20 5.57 -6.92
CA LEU A 147 -16.56 6.39 -5.91
C LEU A 147 -15.08 6.02 -5.76
N VAL A 148 -14.76 4.73 -5.72
CA VAL A 148 -13.38 4.23 -5.65
C VAL A 148 -12.57 4.68 -6.86
N ARG A 149 -13.13 4.60 -8.08
CA ARG A 149 -12.53 5.16 -9.30
C ARG A 149 -12.22 6.64 -9.16
N ARG A 150 -13.16 7.45 -8.67
CA ARG A 150 -12.95 8.89 -8.49
C ARG A 150 -11.89 9.21 -7.42
N LYS A 151 -11.84 8.44 -6.33
CA LYS A 151 -10.80 8.56 -5.28
C LYS A 151 -9.43 8.15 -5.82
N ALA A 152 -9.33 7.06 -6.57
CA ALA A 152 -8.08 6.62 -7.21
C ALA A 152 -7.54 7.68 -8.18
N ALA A 153 -8.40 8.25 -9.03
CA ALA A 153 -8.04 9.36 -9.91
C ALA A 153 -7.58 10.60 -9.13
N ALA A 154 -8.16 10.83 -7.95
CA ALA A 154 -7.78 11.92 -7.04
C ALA A 154 -6.42 11.72 -6.39
N ALA A 155 -6.13 10.52 -5.92
CA ALA A 155 -4.80 10.17 -5.46
C ALA A 155 -3.76 10.37 -6.58
N ALA A 156 -4.00 9.79 -7.76
CA ALA A 156 -3.07 9.84 -8.89
C ALA A 156 -2.75 11.27 -9.35
N ARG A 157 -3.77 12.13 -9.56
CA ARG A 157 -3.55 13.51 -10.03
C ARG A 157 -2.79 14.38 -9.02
N ASN A 158 -2.83 14.03 -7.74
CA ASN A 158 -2.06 14.69 -6.68
C ASN A 158 -0.70 14.03 -6.41
N GLY A 159 -0.26 13.10 -7.27
CA GLY A 159 1.05 12.46 -7.16
C GLY A 159 1.16 11.42 -6.05
N LEU A 160 0.03 10.86 -5.61
CA LEU A 160 -0.02 9.67 -4.76
C LEU A 160 -0.24 8.44 -5.64
N VAL A 161 0.42 7.32 -5.33
CA VAL A 161 0.10 6.04 -5.96
C VAL A 161 -1.21 5.51 -5.36
N PRO A 162 -2.26 5.26 -6.15
CA PRO A 162 -3.48 4.63 -5.63
C PRO A 162 -3.19 3.18 -5.25
N LEU A 163 -3.47 2.81 -4.00
CA LEU A 163 -3.52 1.43 -3.52
C LEU A 163 -5.00 0.99 -3.51
N VAL A 164 -5.42 0.34 -4.57
CA VAL A 164 -6.82 0.04 -4.88
C VAL A 164 -7.13 -1.38 -4.41
N CYS A 165 -7.97 -1.51 -3.39
CA CYS A 165 -8.43 -2.81 -2.94
C CYS A 165 -9.54 -3.36 -3.84
N VAL A 166 -9.35 -4.61 -4.28
CA VAL A 166 -10.25 -5.35 -5.16
C VAL A 166 -10.39 -6.79 -4.70
N GLY A 167 -11.53 -7.41 -4.95
CA GLY A 167 -11.78 -8.78 -4.52
C GLY A 167 -13.23 -9.19 -4.71
N GLU A 168 -13.44 -10.47 -4.94
CA GLU A 168 -14.76 -11.07 -5.05
C GLU A 168 -15.44 -11.21 -3.68
N GLU A 169 -16.74 -10.90 -3.62
CA GLU A 169 -17.48 -10.87 -2.34
C GLU A 169 -17.77 -12.26 -1.78
N VAL A 170 -18.05 -13.22 -2.66
CA VAL A 170 -18.44 -14.59 -2.32
C VAL A 170 -17.48 -15.59 -2.94
N VAL A 171 -17.44 -16.80 -2.38
CA VAL A 171 -16.67 -17.90 -2.96
C VAL A 171 -17.21 -18.18 -4.36
N SER A 172 -16.41 -17.84 -5.37
CA SER A 172 -16.72 -18.07 -6.77
C SER A 172 -16.63 -19.57 -7.11
N PRO A 173 -17.34 -20.05 -8.15
CA PRO A 173 -17.29 -21.45 -8.58
C PRO A 173 -15.92 -21.87 -9.15
N GLY A 174 -15.00 -20.93 -9.33
CA GLY A 174 -13.62 -21.18 -9.71
C GLY A 174 -12.83 -19.89 -9.95
N VAL A 175 -11.52 -20.04 -10.16
CA VAL A 175 -10.57 -18.94 -10.38
C VAL A 175 -11.00 -17.99 -11.49
N ARG A 176 -11.53 -18.50 -12.60
CA ARG A 176 -11.94 -17.67 -13.74
C ARG A 176 -13.11 -16.75 -13.40
N ALA A 177 -14.12 -17.26 -12.70
CA ALA A 177 -15.27 -16.47 -12.28
C ALA A 177 -14.87 -15.39 -11.27
N ALA A 178 -14.00 -15.75 -10.30
CA ALA A 178 -13.43 -14.77 -9.37
C ALA A 178 -12.67 -13.67 -10.13
N ALA A 179 -11.82 -14.04 -11.08
CA ALA A 179 -11.08 -13.08 -11.89
C ALA A 179 -11.99 -12.18 -12.73
N GLU A 180 -13.11 -12.68 -13.26
CA GLU A 180 -14.07 -11.87 -14.02
C GLU A 180 -14.71 -10.77 -13.16
N GLU A 181 -15.09 -11.09 -11.91
CA GLU A 181 -15.61 -10.11 -10.95
C GLU A 181 -14.55 -9.06 -10.58
N VAL A 182 -13.35 -9.52 -10.20
CA VAL A 182 -12.21 -8.65 -9.88
C VAL A 182 -11.85 -7.74 -11.05
N LEU A 183 -11.88 -8.26 -12.28
CA LEU A 183 -11.60 -7.48 -13.49
C LEU A 183 -12.64 -6.40 -13.75
N GLY A 184 -13.89 -6.57 -13.33
CA GLY A 184 -14.90 -5.51 -13.37
C GLY A 184 -14.48 -4.30 -12.52
N GLN A 185 -14.07 -4.57 -11.28
CA GLN A 185 -13.60 -3.54 -10.33
C GLN A 185 -12.31 -2.87 -10.84
N VAL A 186 -11.35 -3.68 -11.33
CA VAL A 186 -10.08 -3.19 -11.88
C VAL A 186 -10.32 -2.28 -13.09
N LYS A 187 -11.13 -2.70 -14.07
CA LYS A 187 -11.45 -1.88 -15.25
C LYS A 187 -12.07 -0.55 -14.86
N ALA A 188 -13.07 -0.58 -13.97
CA ALA A 188 -13.73 0.64 -13.50
C ALA A 188 -12.72 1.66 -12.96
N VAL A 189 -11.74 1.22 -12.17
CA VAL A 189 -10.70 2.10 -11.64
C VAL A 189 -9.72 2.56 -12.72
N LEU A 190 -9.17 1.63 -13.51
CA LEU A 190 -8.15 1.93 -14.52
C LEU A 190 -8.64 2.86 -15.63
N ASP A 191 -9.92 2.79 -16.00
CA ASP A 191 -10.56 3.69 -16.97
C ASP A 191 -10.68 5.14 -16.44
N GLY A 192 -10.62 5.32 -15.11
CA GLY A 192 -10.63 6.65 -14.48
C GLY A 192 -9.25 7.26 -14.25
N LEU A 193 -8.17 6.49 -14.47
CA LEU A 193 -6.80 6.95 -14.29
C LEU A 193 -6.22 7.48 -15.59
N ASP A 194 -5.29 8.42 -15.48
CA ASP A 194 -4.34 8.68 -16.56
C ASP A 194 -3.60 7.37 -16.90
N GLY A 195 -3.35 7.12 -18.19
CA GLY A 195 -2.70 5.91 -18.67
C GLY A 195 -1.28 5.75 -18.12
N GLU A 196 -0.59 6.86 -17.83
CA GLU A 196 0.76 6.92 -17.26
C GLU A 196 0.78 6.75 -15.73
N ALA A 197 -0.37 6.81 -15.07
CA ALA A 197 -0.42 6.70 -13.61
C ALA A 197 -0.06 5.28 -13.15
N ASP A 198 0.89 5.19 -12.23
CA ASP A 198 1.16 3.97 -11.48
C ASP A 198 0.00 3.64 -10.54
N VAL A 199 -0.25 2.35 -10.33
CA VAL A 199 -1.31 1.82 -9.45
C VAL A 199 -0.85 0.53 -8.78
N ILE A 200 -1.31 0.32 -7.54
CA ILE A 200 -1.18 -0.95 -6.84
C ILE A 200 -2.58 -1.50 -6.64
N LEU A 201 -2.85 -2.69 -7.15
CA LEU A 201 -4.06 -3.46 -6.92
C LEU A 201 -3.81 -4.38 -5.71
N ALA A 202 -4.48 -4.11 -4.58
CA ALA A 202 -4.50 -5.00 -3.45
C ALA A 202 -5.62 -6.02 -3.63
N TYR A 203 -5.26 -7.23 -4.07
CA TYR A 203 -6.22 -8.31 -4.23
C TYR A 203 -6.51 -8.97 -2.87
N GLU A 204 -7.77 -8.85 -2.45
CA GLU A 204 -8.31 -9.27 -1.17
C GLU A 204 -9.60 -10.07 -1.38
N PRO A 205 -9.53 -11.42 -1.48
CA PRO A 205 -10.74 -12.25 -1.54
C PRO A 205 -11.62 -11.95 -0.33
N VAL A 206 -12.73 -11.23 -0.52
CA VAL A 206 -13.46 -10.59 0.60
C VAL A 206 -14.11 -11.66 1.48
N TRP A 207 -14.57 -12.75 0.87
CA TRP A 207 -15.09 -13.93 1.56
C TRP A 207 -14.09 -14.58 2.53
N ALA A 208 -12.79 -14.39 2.32
CA ALA A 208 -11.73 -14.94 3.17
C ALA A 208 -11.33 -14.00 4.32
N ILE A 209 -11.81 -12.75 4.33
CA ILE A 209 -11.45 -11.77 5.37
C ILE A 209 -12.10 -12.17 6.70
N GLY A 210 -11.26 -12.61 7.64
CA GLY A 210 -11.71 -13.07 8.96
C GLY A 210 -12.33 -14.48 8.94
N ALA A 211 -12.28 -15.17 7.80
CA ALA A 211 -12.67 -16.57 7.72
C ALA A 211 -11.68 -17.47 8.50
N PRO A 212 -12.10 -18.66 8.95
CA PRO A 212 -11.21 -19.62 9.61
C PRO A 212 -10.03 -20.05 8.75
N GLU A 213 -10.26 -20.16 7.44
CA GLU A 213 -9.26 -20.52 6.46
C GLU A 213 -9.03 -19.38 5.46
N PRO A 214 -7.77 -19.04 5.15
CA PRO A 214 -7.47 -18.08 4.10
C PRO A 214 -7.76 -18.67 2.72
N ALA A 215 -7.86 -17.79 1.72
CA ALA A 215 -7.85 -18.24 0.33
C ALA A 215 -6.58 -19.04 0.03
N SER A 216 -6.72 -20.14 -0.72
CA SER A 216 -5.58 -20.98 -1.06
C SER A 216 -4.58 -20.21 -1.93
N ALA A 217 -3.29 -20.52 -1.80
CA ALA A 217 -2.26 -19.89 -2.63
C ALA A 217 -2.52 -20.14 -4.13
N GLU A 218 -3.11 -21.28 -4.50
CA GLU A 218 -3.49 -21.58 -5.88
C GLU A 218 -4.58 -20.64 -6.39
N HIS A 219 -5.62 -20.39 -5.58
CA HIS A 219 -6.67 -19.43 -5.93
C HIS A 219 -6.09 -18.04 -6.14
N VAL A 220 -5.25 -17.59 -5.20
CA VAL A 220 -4.63 -16.27 -5.25
C VAL A 220 -3.75 -16.10 -6.50
N ARG A 221 -2.89 -17.08 -6.77
CA ARG A 221 -2.04 -17.11 -7.97
C ARG A 221 -2.88 -17.07 -9.25
N GLY A 222 -3.91 -17.89 -9.31
CA GLY A 222 -4.77 -17.99 -10.48
C GLY A 222 -5.49 -16.68 -10.81
N VAL A 223 -6.07 -16.02 -9.80
CA VAL A 223 -6.76 -14.74 -10.00
C VAL A 223 -5.77 -13.63 -10.35
N ALA A 224 -4.65 -13.52 -9.63
CA ALA A 224 -3.62 -12.52 -9.90
C ALA A 224 -3.07 -12.62 -11.34
N ARG A 225 -2.82 -13.85 -11.82
CA ARG A 225 -2.37 -14.10 -13.19
C ARG A 225 -3.39 -13.62 -14.22
N LEU A 226 -4.66 -14.01 -14.08
CA LEU A 226 -5.71 -13.62 -15.02
C LEU A 226 -5.94 -12.09 -15.02
N VAL A 227 -5.84 -11.44 -13.86
CA VAL A 227 -5.91 -9.97 -13.77
C VAL A 227 -4.75 -9.34 -14.53
N ARG A 228 -3.52 -9.83 -14.33
CA ARG A 228 -2.30 -9.32 -14.99
C ARG A 228 -2.32 -9.49 -16.51
N GLU A 229 -2.82 -10.64 -16.98
CA GLU A 229 -2.88 -10.97 -18.41
C GLU A 229 -4.02 -10.25 -19.16
N SER A 230 -4.98 -9.68 -18.42
CA SER A 230 -6.10 -8.96 -19.01
C SER A 230 -5.67 -7.73 -19.81
N GLU A 231 -6.44 -7.37 -20.84
CA GLU A 231 -6.18 -6.19 -21.67
C GLU A 231 -6.28 -4.87 -20.89
N ALA A 232 -6.97 -4.87 -19.74
CA ALA A 232 -7.05 -3.70 -18.87
C ALA A 232 -5.71 -3.38 -18.21
N VAL A 233 -4.89 -4.41 -17.94
CA VAL A 233 -3.60 -4.28 -17.25
C VAL A 233 -2.44 -4.40 -18.24
N ARG A 234 -2.49 -5.37 -19.15
CA ARG A 234 -1.44 -5.68 -20.11
C ARG A 234 -1.30 -4.54 -21.11
N GLY A 235 -0.12 -3.91 -21.13
CA GLY A 235 0.22 -2.85 -22.08
C GLY A 235 -0.14 -1.44 -21.62
N ARG A 236 -0.59 -1.26 -20.37
CA ARG A 236 -0.67 0.08 -19.78
C ARG A 236 0.73 0.73 -19.73
N PRO A 237 0.85 2.03 -20.07
CA PRO A 237 2.11 2.76 -19.90
C PRO A 237 2.53 2.87 -18.42
N GLY A 238 1.59 3.28 -17.57
CA GLY A 238 1.72 3.33 -16.12
C GLY A 238 1.77 1.93 -15.51
N ARG A 239 2.55 1.77 -14.44
CA ARG A 239 2.81 0.44 -13.87
C ARG A 239 1.64 -0.03 -13.03
N THR A 240 1.25 -1.28 -13.23
CA THR A 240 0.28 -1.97 -12.37
C THR A 240 1.01 -3.02 -11.55
N ARG A 241 1.01 -2.86 -10.23
CA ARG A 241 1.42 -3.92 -9.29
C ARG A 241 0.21 -4.60 -8.69
N ILE A 242 0.29 -5.90 -8.46
CA ILE A 242 -0.76 -6.69 -7.81
C ILE A 242 -0.19 -7.25 -6.51
N VAL A 243 -0.64 -6.75 -5.37
CA VAL A 243 -0.24 -7.27 -4.05
C VAL A 243 -1.36 -8.13 -3.48
N TYR A 244 -1.01 -9.15 -2.69
CA TYR A 244 -2.02 -9.92 -1.96
C TYR A 244 -2.31 -9.25 -0.61
N GLY A 245 -3.56 -8.85 -0.38
CA GLY A 245 -4.00 -8.18 0.85
C GLY A 245 -4.72 -9.08 1.87
N GLY A 246 -4.86 -10.38 1.58
CA GLY A 246 -5.49 -11.32 2.50
C GLY A 246 -4.60 -11.73 3.69
N ALA A 247 -5.03 -12.74 4.44
CA ALA A 247 -4.25 -13.22 5.58
C ALA A 247 -2.90 -13.79 5.09
N ALA A 248 -1.83 -13.19 5.58
CA ALA A 248 -0.45 -13.53 5.26
C ALA A 248 0.34 -13.83 6.53
N GLY A 249 1.22 -14.81 6.42
CA GLY A 249 2.11 -15.28 7.47
C GLY A 249 3.31 -16.01 6.87
N PRO A 250 4.24 -16.51 7.71
CA PRO A 250 5.52 -17.02 7.25
C PRO A 250 5.41 -18.08 6.15
N GLY A 251 6.29 -17.96 5.15
CA GLY A 251 6.37 -18.84 3.99
C GLY A 251 5.26 -18.66 2.95
N LEU A 252 4.30 -17.74 3.16
CA LEU A 252 3.28 -17.46 2.16
C LEU A 252 3.90 -16.87 0.89
N TRP A 253 4.91 -16.01 1.01
CA TRP A 253 5.54 -15.37 -0.15
C TRP A 253 6.04 -16.41 -1.15
N GLY A 254 6.78 -17.41 -0.68
CA GLY A 254 7.26 -18.52 -1.51
C GLY A 254 6.12 -19.33 -2.13
N ARG A 255 5.01 -19.55 -1.40
CA ARG A 255 3.84 -20.27 -1.93
C ARG A 255 3.10 -19.50 -3.03
N LEU A 256 3.18 -18.17 -3.04
CA LEU A 256 2.55 -17.34 -4.09
C LEU A 256 3.35 -17.36 -5.40
N GLY A 257 4.58 -17.89 -5.41
CA GLY A 257 5.28 -18.31 -6.64
C GLY A 257 5.55 -17.20 -7.66
N GLY A 258 5.59 -15.93 -7.24
CA GLY A 258 5.90 -14.79 -8.10
C GLY A 258 4.73 -14.26 -8.95
N GLU A 259 3.49 -14.73 -8.73
CA GLU A 259 2.31 -14.22 -9.47
C GLU A 259 1.84 -12.85 -8.95
N VAL A 260 2.21 -12.52 -7.71
CA VAL A 260 1.96 -11.23 -7.06
C VAL A 260 3.26 -10.45 -6.89
N ASP A 261 3.15 -9.13 -6.91
CA ASP A 261 4.23 -8.16 -6.76
C ASP A 261 4.41 -7.72 -5.29
N GLY A 262 3.80 -8.40 -4.33
CA GLY A 262 3.94 -8.01 -2.93
C GLY A 262 2.83 -8.49 -1.99
N LEU A 263 2.90 -8.01 -0.74
CA LEU A 263 1.99 -8.31 0.34
C LEU A 263 1.47 -7.02 0.98
N PHE A 264 0.16 -6.95 1.25
CA PHE A 264 -0.45 -5.90 2.02
C PHE A 264 -1.04 -6.49 3.30
N LEU A 265 -0.42 -6.17 4.44
CA LEU A 265 -0.57 -6.93 5.67
C LEU A 265 -1.51 -6.22 6.65
N GLY A 266 -2.40 -7.02 7.27
CA GLY A 266 -3.24 -6.60 8.37
C GLY A 266 -2.66 -6.97 9.74
N ARG A 267 -3.49 -7.61 10.58
CA ARG A 267 -3.20 -7.87 12.01
C ARG A 267 -1.89 -8.60 12.31
N PHE A 268 -1.43 -9.49 11.43
CA PHE A 268 -0.16 -10.19 11.62
C PHE A 268 1.02 -9.21 11.70
N ALA A 269 1.06 -8.20 10.83
CA ALA A 269 2.10 -7.19 10.78
C ALA A 269 1.91 -6.05 11.80
N HIS A 270 0.91 -6.13 12.69
CA HIS A 270 0.77 -5.19 13.80
C HIS A 270 1.79 -5.44 14.92
N GLN A 271 2.51 -6.55 14.86
CA GLN A 271 3.72 -6.80 15.64
C GLN A 271 4.94 -6.31 14.82
N PRO A 272 5.74 -5.35 15.32
CA PRO A 272 6.88 -4.78 14.60
C PRO A 272 7.83 -5.83 14.02
N GLU A 273 8.19 -6.84 14.81
CA GLU A 273 9.11 -7.91 14.43
C GLU A 273 8.56 -8.75 13.27
N GLN A 274 7.24 -9.01 13.25
CA GLN A 274 6.61 -9.76 12.17
C GLN A 274 6.59 -8.96 10.86
N PHE A 275 6.37 -7.65 10.95
CA PHE A 275 6.45 -6.78 9.77
C PHE A 275 7.87 -6.79 9.19
N VAL A 276 8.90 -6.61 10.02
CA VAL A 276 10.30 -6.62 9.55
C VAL A 276 10.70 -8.00 9.03
N LYS A 277 10.33 -9.10 9.70
CA LYS A 277 10.56 -10.46 9.18
C LYS A 277 9.95 -10.69 7.80
N MET A 278 8.78 -10.10 7.54
CA MET A 278 8.17 -10.18 6.20
C MET A 278 8.92 -9.39 5.13
N LEU A 279 9.51 -8.25 5.49
CA LEU A 279 10.40 -7.53 4.57
C LEU A 279 11.59 -8.41 4.16
N TYR A 280 12.19 -9.12 5.11
CA TYR A 280 13.31 -10.03 4.88
C TYR A 280 12.92 -11.27 4.05
N GLU A 281 11.80 -11.93 4.38
CA GLU A 281 11.29 -13.06 3.60
C GLU A 281 11.06 -12.65 2.13
N VAL A 282 10.43 -11.51 1.89
CA VAL A 282 10.15 -11.01 0.55
C VAL A 282 11.43 -10.60 -0.19
N ALA A 283 12.42 -10.06 0.54
CA ALA A 283 13.73 -9.73 -0.01
C ALA A 283 14.59 -10.97 -0.37
N GLY A 284 14.23 -12.15 0.15
CA GLY A 284 15.07 -13.35 0.12
C GLY A 284 16.34 -13.18 0.95
N MET A 285 16.23 -12.51 2.10
CA MET A 285 17.31 -12.24 3.05
C MET A 285 16.98 -12.86 4.41
N ASP A 286 18.00 -13.22 5.17
CA ASP A 286 17.83 -13.79 6.51
C ASP A 286 17.85 -12.68 7.57
N PHE A 287 16.78 -12.61 8.38
CA PHE A 287 16.65 -11.61 9.44
C PHE A 287 17.59 -11.88 10.63
N GLU A 288 17.93 -13.15 10.86
CA GLU A 288 18.71 -13.62 12.02
C GLU A 288 20.17 -13.96 11.64
N ALA A 289 20.64 -13.58 10.45
CA ALA A 289 22.01 -13.87 10.03
C ALA A 289 23.00 -12.88 10.67
N GLU A 290 23.85 -13.38 11.58
CA GLU A 290 25.03 -12.67 12.12
C GLU A 290 26.14 -12.48 11.07
#